data_AF-A0A1Q3NN60-F1
#
_entry.id   AF-A0A1Q3NN60-F1
#
_cell.length_a   1.000
_cell.length_b   1.000
_cell.length_c   1.000
_cell.angle_alpha   90.00
_cell.angle_beta   90.00
_cell.angle_gamma   90.00
#
_symmetry.space_group_name_H-M   'P 1'
#
loop_
_entity.id
_entity.type
_entity.pdbx_description
1 polymer ?
#
loop_
_entity_poly.entity_id
_entity_poly.type
_entity_poly.pdbx_seq_one_letter_code
_entity_poly.pdbx_strand_id
1 'polypeptide(L)'
;MKVTVVPAQVTTVEDKITGNLSLSQIALFCVPVFGGSLLYAALPPSMGYMLYKLVIIGIVSLIALSLSIRIKGKIVLQWLFVLLRFHARPRLYLFTKNTTLHREDYPEVVRQTEAVVTKEKKPISLPKLDPSQRAYLYTKLDDPIRRLKFETTKKGGLNVRISETE
;
A
#
# COMPACT_ATOMS: atom_id res chain seq x y z
N MET A 1 26.16 -12.34 52.74
CA MET A 1 24.95 -11.49 52.61
C MET A 1 23.74 -12.36 52.88
N LYS A 2 22.93 -12.05 53.91
CA LYS A 2 21.69 -12.77 54.18
C LYS A 2 20.65 -12.35 53.14
N VAL A 3 20.25 -13.28 52.27
CA VAL A 3 19.19 -13.03 51.30
C VAL A 3 17.87 -13.14 52.04
N THR A 4 17.23 -12.01 52.30
CA THR A 4 15.84 -11.98 52.79
C THR A 4 14.93 -12.40 51.63
N VAL A 5 14.44 -13.63 51.69
CA VAL A 5 13.44 -14.13 50.76
C VAL A 5 12.12 -13.47 51.14
N VAL A 6 11.66 -12.51 50.33
CA VAL A 6 10.32 -11.94 50.46
C VAL A 6 9.33 -13.07 50.15
N PRO A 7 8.35 -13.35 51.04
CA PRO A 7 7.37 -14.40 50.77
C PRO A 7 6.64 -14.09 49.46
N ALA A 8 6.45 -15.13 48.64
CA ALA A 8 5.67 -15.01 47.41
C ALA A 8 4.31 -14.39 47.74
N GLN A 9 3.90 -13.40 46.95
CA GLN A 9 2.61 -12.75 47.13
C GLN A 9 1.51 -13.82 47.07
N VAL A 10 0.78 -13.97 48.17
CA VAL A 10 -0.40 -14.85 48.23
C VAL A 10 -1.48 -14.16 47.41
N THR A 11 -1.51 -14.43 46.11
CA THR A 11 -2.63 -14.04 45.26
C THR A 11 -3.78 -14.97 45.58
N THR A 12 -4.93 -14.39 45.89
CA THR A 12 -6.14 -15.18 46.09
C THR A 12 -6.55 -15.82 44.76
N VAL A 13 -7.37 -16.87 44.82
CA VAL A 13 -7.88 -17.53 43.61
C VAL A 13 -8.66 -16.53 42.74
N GLU A 14 -9.31 -15.55 43.36
CA GLU A 14 -10.07 -14.48 42.72
C GLU A 14 -9.16 -13.54 41.91
N ASP A 15 -8.01 -13.16 42.47
CA ASP A 15 -7.00 -12.35 41.77
C ASP A 15 -6.45 -13.09 40.55
N LYS A 16 -6.28 -14.41 40.65
CA LYS A 16 -5.78 -15.25 39.55
C LYS A 16 -6.78 -15.34 38.38
N ILE A 17 -8.08 -15.37 38.68
CA ILE A 17 -9.14 -15.41 37.67
C ILE A 17 -9.27 -14.03 37.01
N THR A 18 -9.31 -12.98 37.82
CA THR A 18 -9.45 -11.60 37.34
C THR A 18 -8.22 -11.15 36.54
N GLY A 19 -7.02 -11.54 36.97
CA GLY A 19 -5.76 -11.23 36.29
C GLY A 19 -5.56 -11.94 34.95
N ASN A 20 -6.37 -12.94 34.60
CA ASN A 20 -6.27 -13.63 33.30
C ASN A 20 -7.08 -12.95 32.18
N LEU A 21 -7.99 -12.04 32.53
CA LEU A 21 -8.76 -11.25 31.57
C LEU A 21 -7.87 -10.18 30.93
N SER A 22 -7.76 -10.24 29.60
CA SER A 22 -7.06 -9.18 28.87
C SER A 22 -7.94 -7.93 28.79
N LEU A 23 -7.31 -6.75 28.79
CA LEU A 23 -7.99 -5.47 28.57
C LEU A 23 -8.90 -5.49 27.33
N SER A 24 -8.46 -6.13 26.25
CA SER A 24 -9.26 -6.26 25.03
C SER A 24 -10.50 -7.14 25.20
N GLN A 25 -10.48 -8.12 26.11
CA GLN A 25 -11.65 -8.95 26.43
C GLN A 25 -12.66 -8.16 27.26
N ILE A 26 -12.18 -7.40 28.25
CA ILE A 26 -13.00 -6.49 29.06
C ILE A 26 -13.68 -5.47 28.12
N ALA A 27 -12.92 -4.86 27.22
CA ALA A 27 -13.47 -3.95 26.22
C ALA A 27 -14.53 -4.63 25.32
N LEU A 28 -14.33 -5.90 24.93
CA LEU A 28 -15.31 -6.65 24.14
C LEU A 28 -16.61 -6.92 24.91
N PHE A 29 -16.53 -7.19 26.21
CA PHE A 29 -17.73 -7.38 27.03
C PHE A 29 -18.51 -6.07 27.22
N CYS A 30 -17.84 -4.92 27.17
CA CYS A 30 -18.50 -3.62 27.19
C CYS A 30 -19.31 -3.32 25.91
N VAL A 31 -18.92 -3.87 24.76
CA VAL A 31 -19.56 -3.60 23.46
C VAL A 31 -21.07 -3.89 23.46
N PRO A 32 -21.58 -5.08 23.86
CA PRO A 32 -23.01 -5.33 23.86
C PRO A 32 -23.78 -4.51 24.89
N VAL A 33 -23.15 -4.11 26.00
CA VAL A 33 -23.80 -3.26 27.02
C VAL A 33 -24.00 -1.84 26.49
N PHE A 34 -22.92 -1.17 26.09
CA PHE A 34 -22.99 0.21 25.62
C PHE A 34 -23.54 0.30 24.20
N GLY A 35 -23.05 -0.55 23.29
CA GLY A 35 -23.51 -0.62 21.91
C GLY A 35 -24.96 -1.10 21.81
N GLY A 36 -25.38 -2.05 22.65
CA GLY A 36 -26.77 -2.50 22.70
C GLY A 36 -27.71 -1.42 23.23
N SER A 37 -27.32 -0.69 24.28
CA SER A 37 -28.07 0.48 24.77
C SER A 37 -28.20 1.57 23.70
N LEU A 38 -27.10 1.87 23.01
CA LEU A 38 -27.08 2.85 21.93
C LEU A 38 -27.95 2.43 20.74
N LEU A 39 -27.90 1.15 20.35
CA LEU A 39 -28.80 0.55 19.35
C LEU A 39 -30.26 0.63 19.77
N TYR A 40 -30.57 0.31 21.03
CA TYR A 40 -31.94 0.35 21.55
C TYR A 40 -32.55 1.76 21.48
N ALA A 41 -31.75 2.78 21.81
CA ALA A 41 -32.13 4.19 21.75
C ALA A 41 -32.26 4.71 20.31
N ALA A 42 -31.35 4.32 19.41
CA ALA A 42 -31.31 4.80 18.03
C ALA A 42 -32.34 4.14 17.09
N LEU A 43 -32.68 2.86 17.32
CA LEU A 43 -33.61 2.13 16.45
C LEU A 43 -35.08 2.57 16.69
N PRO A 44 -35.85 2.89 15.63
CA PRO A 44 -37.27 3.24 15.75
C PRO A 44 -38.16 2.02 16.03
N PRO A 45 -39.14 2.07 16.94
CA PRO A 45 -39.57 3.20 17.76
C PRO A 45 -38.56 3.49 18.87
N SER A 46 -38.02 4.70 18.94
CA SER A 46 -37.01 5.09 19.91
C SER A 46 -37.51 4.86 21.34
N MET A 47 -36.71 4.22 22.18
CA MET A 47 -37.05 3.83 23.56
C MET A 47 -38.25 2.87 23.73
N GLY A 48 -38.91 2.47 22.63
CA GLY A 48 -39.97 1.46 22.66
C GLY A 48 -39.43 0.03 22.71
N TYR A 49 -40.09 -0.80 23.52
CA TYR A 49 -39.80 -2.22 23.63
C TYR A 49 -40.30 -2.96 22.37
N MET A 50 -39.39 -3.55 21.61
CA MET A 50 -39.71 -4.38 20.46
C MET A 50 -38.79 -5.60 20.37
N LEU A 51 -39.36 -6.76 20.02
CA LEU A 51 -38.65 -8.04 19.99
C LEU A 51 -37.48 -8.02 19.02
N TYR A 52 -37.64 -7.43 17.83
CA TYR A 52 -36.59 -7.40 16.81
C TYR A 52 -35.31 -6.71 17.32
N LYS A 53 -35.43 -5.66 18.15
CA LYS A 53 -34.28 -4.97 18.75
C LYS A 53 -33.52 -5.87 19.70
N LEU A 54 -34.24 -6.62 20.54
CA LEU A 54 -33.64 -7.58 21.46
C LEU A 54 -32.92 -8.69 20.71
N VAL A 55 -33.50 -9.17 19.61
CA VAL A 55 -32.85 -10.17 18.74
C VAL A 55 -31.56 -9.62 18.16
N ILE A 56 -31.55 -8.39 17.64
CA ILE A 56 -30.33 -7.75 17.11
C ILE A 56 -29.28 -7.59 18.21
N ILE A 57 -29.64 -7.06 19.38
CA ILE A 57 -28.72 -6.89 20.51
C ILE A 57 -28.20 -8.24 20.99
N GLY A 58 -29.04 -9.27 21.02
CA GLY A 58 -28.67 -10.64 21.36
C GLY A 58 -27.65 -11.22 20.39
N ILE A 59 -27.84 -11.03 19.07
CA ILE A 59 -26.90 -11.46 18.03
C ILE A 59 -25.56 -10.73 18.19
N VAL A 60 -25.58 -9.40 18.38
CA VAL A 60 -24.36 -8.61 18.60
C VAL A 60 -23.61 -9.09 19.85
N SER A 61 -24.35 -9.40 20.92
CA SER A 61 -23.79 -9.94 22.15
C SER A 61 -23.13 -11.31 21.93
N LEU A 62 -23.80 -12.23 21.23
CA LEU A 62 -23.22 -13.54 20.90
C LEU A 62 -21.94 -13.41 20.07
N ILE A 63 -21.92 -12.50 19.08
CA ILE A 63 -20.72 -12.23 18.29
C ILE A 63 -19.60 -11.70 19.17
N ALA A 64 -19.88 -10.73 20.05
CA ALA A 64 -18.89 -10.17 20.97
C ALA A 64 -18.34 -11.24 21.93
N LEU A 65 -19.19 -12.10 22.48
CA LEU A 65 -18.77 -13.22 23.33
C LEU A 65 -17.88 -14.21 22.56
N SER A 66 -18.28 -14.58 21.34
CA SER A 66 -17.51 -15.49 20.48
C SER A 66 -16.13 -14.92 20.14
N LEU A 67 -16.02 -13.62 19.85
CA LEU A 67 -14.75 -12.98 19.53
C LEU A 67 -13.82 -12.85 20.76
N SER A 68 -14.38 -12.85 21.98
CA SER A 68 -13.63 -12.77 23.24
C SER A 68 -12.94 -14.09 23.62
N ILE A 69 -13.32 -15.21 22.98
CA ILE A 69 -12.72 -16.52 23.23
C ILE A 69 -11.21 -16.48 22.99
N ARG A 70 -10.45 -17.02 23.93
CA ARG A 70 -8.98 -17.13 23.83
C ARG A 70 -8.59 -18.53 23.37
N ILE A 71 -7.92 -18.62 22.23
CA ILE A 71 -7.36 -19.86 21.69
C ILE A 71 -5.84 -19.74 21.74
N LYS A 72 -5.16 -20.69 22.40
CA LYS A 72 -3.68 -20.75 22.50
C LYS A 72 -3.04 -19.42 22.96
N GLY A 73 -3.66 -18.71 23.90
CA GLY A 73 -3.11 -17.46 24.45
C GLY A 73 -3.43 -16.19 23.63
N LYS A 74 -4.12 -16.30 22.48
CA LYS A 74 -4.52 -15.15 21.64
C LYS A 74 -6.05 -15.07 21.56
N ILE A 75 -6.57 -13.86 21.49
CA ILE A 75 -8.02 -13.62 21.38
C ILE A 75 -8.45 -13.85 19.92
N VAL A 76 -9.61 -14.44 19.67
CA VAL A 76 -10.13 -14.69 18.30
C VAL A 76 -10.22 -13.40 17.49
N LEU A 77 -10.59 -12.27 18.12
CA LEU A 77 -10.54 -10.96 17.48
C LEU A 77 -9.19 -10.64 16.80
N GLN A 78 -8.07 -10.98 17.44
CA GLN A 78 -6.74 -10.72 16.89
C GLN A 78 -6.49 -11.55 15.63
N TRP A 79 -6.94 -12.81 15.63
CA TRP A 79 -6.89 -13.66 14.44
C TRP A 79 -7.74 -13.11 13.30
N LEU A 80 -8.95 -12.64 13.61
CA LEU A 80 -9.84 -12.00 12.63
C LEU A 80 -9.19 -10.74 12.03
N PHE A 81 -8.55 -9.91 12.85
CA PHE A 81 -7.87 -8.70 12.39
C PHE A 81 -6.72 -9.02 11.43
N VAL A 82 -5.92 -10.03 11.73
CA VAL A 82 -4.84 -10.50 10.84
C VAL A 82 -5.42 -10.99 9.51
N LEU A 83 -6.49 -11.79 9.56
CA LEU A 83 -7.15 -12.30 8.35
C LEU A 83 -7.73 -11.17 7.49
N LEU A 84 -8.42 -10.21 8.11
CA LEU A 84 -8.95 -9.02 7.42
C LEU A 84 -7.84 -8.22 6.77
N ARG A 85 -6.74 -7.98 7.47
CA ARG A 85 -5.60 -7.24 6.93
C ARG A 85 -4.90 -7.99 5.79
N PHE A 86 -4.87 -9.32 5.86
CA PHE A 86 -4.39 -10.16 4.77
C PHE A 86 -5.29 -10.05 3.53
N HIS A 87 -6.62 -10.06 3.70
CA HIS A 87 -7.58 -9.94 2.60
C HIS A 87 -7.62 -8.53 2.01
N ALA A 88 -7.47 -7.49 2.83
CA ALA A 88 -7.44 -6.10 2.40
C ALA A 88 -6.13 -5.72 1.69
N ARG A 89 -5.12 -6.60 1.70
CA ARG A 89 -3.84 -6.35 1.02
C ARG A 89 -4.09 -6.23 -0.50
N PRO A 90 -3.65 -5.13 -1.14
CA PRO A 90 -3.75 -5.00 -2.59
C PRO A 90 -2.94 -6.11 -3.27
N ARG A 91 -3.61 -6.92 -4.09
CA ARG A 91 -3.00 -8.02 -4.86
C ARG A 91 -2.36 -7.54 -6.16
N LEU A 92 -2.90 -6.46 -6.72
CA LEU A 92 -2.45 -5.90 -7.99
C LEU A 92 -1.56 -4.69 -7.69
N TYR A 93 -0.28 -4.82 -8.01
CA TYR A 93 0.64 -3.71 -8.01
C TYR A 93 0.55 -3.01 -9.37
N LEU A 94 -0.32 -2.02 -9.50
CA LEU A 94 -0.39 -1.18 -10.69
C LEU A 94 0.73 -0.15 -10.64
N PHE A 95 1.90 -0.51 -11.18
CA PHE A 95 3.00 0.42 -11.35
C PHE A 95 2.67 1.42 -12.46
N THR A 96 2.01 2.52 -12.07
CA THR A 96 1.65 3.59 -13.00
C THR A 96 2.71 4.69 -12.90
N LYS A 97 3.43 4.96 -14.00
CA LYS A 97 4.45 6.04 -14.03
C LYS A 97 3.87 7.46 -13.98
N ASN A 98 2.54 7.58 -14.07
CA ASN A 98 1.80 8.84 -14.01
C ASN A 98 1.25 9.14 -12.60
N THR A 99 1.76 8.50 -11.54
CA THR A 99 1.31 8.80 -10.17
C THR A 99 2.19 9.86 -9.55
N THR A 100 1.58 10.87 -8.94
CA THR A 100 2.27 11.85 -8.09
C THR A 100 2.58 11.31 -6.69
N LEU A 101 1.96 10.19 -6.29
CA LEU A 101 2.21 9.52 -5.01
C LEU A 101 3.67 9.03 -4.94
N HIS A 102 4.41 9.46 -3.92
CA HIS A 102 5.86 9.23 -3.70
C HIS A 102 6.80 10.04 -4.60
N ARG A 103 6.30 11.04 -5.32
CA ARG A 103 7.17 12.07 -5.87
C ARG A 103 7.46 13.06 -4.74
N GLU A 104 8.73 13.29 -4.47
CA GLU A 104 9.15 14.41 -3.63
C GLU A 104 8.64 15.69 -4.31
N ASP A 105 7.74 16.42 -3.64
CA ASP A 105 7.31 17.76 -4.05
C ASP A 105 8.46 18.71 -3.76
N TYR A 106 9.45 18.72 -4.66
CA TYR A 106 10.46 19.74 -4.65
C TYR A 106 9.77 21.08 -4.92
N PRO A 107 9.93 22.10 -4.07
CA PRO A 107 9.48 23.43 -4.41
C PRO A 107 10.12 23.79 -5.76
N GLU A 108 9.32 24.34 -6.68
CA GLU A 108 9.86 24.84 -7.93
C GLU A 108 10.98 25.80 -7.58
N VAL A 109 12.21 25.39 -7.89
CA VAL A 109 13.36 26.28 -7.77
C VAL A 109 13.05 27.39 -8.75
N VAL A 110 12.60 28.53 -8.22
CA VAL A 110 12.55 29.79 -8.96
C VAL A 110 13.99 30.07 -9.31
N ARG A 111 14.44 29.50 -10.42
CA ARG A 111 15.63 29.97 -11.09
C ARG A 111 15.31 31.43 -11.33
N GLN A 112 16.00 32.30 -10.60
CA GLN A 112 16.09 33.68 -11.01
C GLN A 112 16.58 33.60 -12.43
N THR A 113 15.66 33.79 -13.37
CA THR A 113 15.98 34.03 -14.75
C THR A 113 16.70 35.37 -14.70
N GLU A 114 18.01 35.34 -14.43
CA GLU A 114 18.90 36.24 -15.13
C GLU A 114 18.40 36.18 -16.57
N ALA A 115 17.99 37.32 -17.10
CA ALA A 115 17.43 37.42 -18.43
C ALA A 115 18.47 36.88 -19.40
N VAL A 116 18.44 35.56 -19.62
CA VAL A 116 19.06 34.92 -20.74
C VAL A 116 18.24 35.48 -21.86
N VAL A 117 18.80 36.52 -22.49
CA VAL A 117 18.43 36.97 -23.81
C VAL A 117 18.23 35.70 -24.60
N THR A 118 16.96 35.36 -24.79
CA THR A 118 16.58 34.17 -25.54
C THR A 118 16.96 34.55 -26.96
N LYS A 119 18.22 34.28 -27.32
CA LYS A 119 18.56 34.03 -28.71
C LYS A 119 17.64 32.90 -29.07
N GLU A 120 16.57 33.21 -29.81
CA GLU A 120 15.70 32.23 -30.43
C GLU A 120 16.62 31.16 -31.02
N LYS A 121 16.64 29.98 -30.38
CA LYS A 121 17.26 28.82 -30.99
C LYS A 121 16.36 28.51 -32.18
N LYS A 122 16.73 29.04 -33.34
CA LYS A 122 16.13 28.68 -34.62
C LYS A 122 15.98 27.16 -34.61
N PRO A 123 14.78 26.61 -34.84
CA PRO A 123 14.62 25.18 -34.91
C PRO A 123 15.62 24.67 -35.96
N ILE A 124 16.53 23.81 -35.53
CA ILE A 124 17.47 23.17 -36.43
C ILE A 124 16.60 22.27 -37.30
N SER A 125 16.28 22.76 -38.50
CA SER A 125 15.59 21.96 -39.50
C SER A 125 16.51 20.80 -39.83
N LEU A 126 16.13 19.59 -39.39
CA LEU A 126 16.79 18.38 -39.84
C LEU A 126 16.74 18.41 -41.36
N PRO A 127 17.89 18.31 -42.07
CA PRO A 127 17.90 18.30 -43.52
C PRO A 127 17.05 17.13 -43.98
N LYS A 128 15.89 17.43 -44.57
CA LYS A 128 15.05 16.41 -45.19
C LYS A 128 15.73 16.03 -46.49
N LEU A 129 16.21 14.79 -46.57
CA LEU A 129 16.77 14.29 -47.82
C LEU A 129 15.68 14.24 -48.89
N ASP A 130 16.07 14.66 -50.09
CA ASP A 130 15.23 14.58 -51.28
C ASP A 130 14.86 13.10 -51.56
N PRO A 131 13.68 12.79 -52.14
CA PRO A 131 13.24 11.41 -52.36
C PRO A 131 14.24 10.57 -53.15
N SER A 132 14.97 11.19 -54.10
CA SER A 132 16.01 10.55 -54.89
C SER A 132 17.21 10.09 -54.04
N GLN A 133 17.69 10.98 -53.16
CA GLN A 133 18.79 10.70 -52.23
C GLN A 133 18.40 9.65 -51.20
N ARG A 134 17.13 9.66 -50.79
CA ARG A 134 16.58 8.68 -49.85
C ARG A 134 16.55 7.29 -50.47
N ALA A 135 16.13 7.16 -51.72
CA ALA A 135 16.16 5.91 -52.46
C ALA A 135 17.60 5.38 -52.60
N TYR A 136 18.55 6.25 -52.97
CA TYR A 136 19.97 5.88 -53.03
C TYR A 136 20.51 5.36 -51.68
N LEU A 137 20.21 6.06 -50.58
CA LEU A 137 20.61 5.57 -49.26
C LEU A 137 20.00 4.21 -48.94
N TYR A 138 18.69 4.02 -49.17
CA TYR A 138 18.07 2.72 -48.92
C TYR A 138 18.74 1.60 -49.72
N THR A 139 19.08 1.81 -50.99
CA THR A 139 19.82 0.81 -51.78
C THR A 139 21.19 0.50 -51.19
N LYS A 140 21.92 1.51 -50.68
CA LYS A 140 23.22 1.31 -50.04
C LYS A 140 23.15 0.71 -48.63
N LEU A 141 22.04 0.89 -47.91
CA LEU A 141 21.82 0.24 -46.62
C LEU A 141 21.37 -1.22 -46.77
N ASP A 142 20.60 -1.54 -47.82
CA ASP A 142 20.14 -2.90 -48.12
C ASP A 142 21.20 -3.75 -48.86
N ASP A 143 22.27 -3.15 -49.38
CA ASP A 143 23.37 -3.85 -50.04
C ASP A 143 24.03 -4.85 -49.06
N PRO A 144 23.91 -6.18 -49.26
CA PRO A 144 24.43 -7.19 -48.33
C PRO A 144 25.97 -7.23 -48.27
N ILE A 145 26.63 -6.59 -49.24
CA ILE A 145 28.08 -6.40 -49.31
C ILE A 145 28.55 -5.36 -48.28
N ARG A 146 27.73 -4.34 -48.00
CA ARG A 146 28.01 -3.27 -47.04
C ARG A 146 27.41 -3.63 -45.69
N ARG A 147 28.18 -4.35 -44.87
CA ARG A 147 27.73 -4.82 -43.54
C ARG A 147 27.56 -3.65 -42.57
N LEU A 148 26.36 -3.08 -42.52
CA LEU A 148 25.93 -2.13 -41.48
C LEU A 148 25.63 -2.91 -40.19
N LYS A 149 26.39 -2.65 -39.13
CA LYS A 149 26.17 -3.27 -37.82
C LYS A 149 25.79 -2.23 -36.77
N PHE A 150 24.71 -2.52 -36.06
CA PHE A 150 24.25 -1.76 -34.90
C PHE A 150 24.58 -2.56 -33.65
N GLU A 151 25.48 -2.06 -32.82
CA GLU A 151 25.86 -2.70 -31.56
C GLU A 151 25.44 -1.81 -30.39
N THR A 152 24.60 -2.34 -29.51
CA THR A 152 24.17 -1.65 -28.29
C THR A 152 25.12 -2.00 -27.14
N THR A 153 25.66 -1.00 -26.47
CA THR A 153 26.52 -1.18 -25.29
C THR A 153 25.68 -1.45 -24.03
N LYS A 154 26.27 -2.11 -23.03
CA LYS A 154 25.61 -2.41 -21.74
C LYS A 154 25.12 -1.16 -20.97
N LYS A 155 25.61 0.03 -21.34
CA LYS A 155 25.20 1.34 -20.78
C LYS A 155 24.16 2.08 -21.64
N GLY A 156 23.61 1.44 -22.68
CA GLY A 156 22.57 2.02 -23.53
C GLY A 156 23.07 2.92 -24.67
N GLY A 157 24.38 2.99 -24.93
CA GLY A 157 24.93 3.68 -26.10
C GLY A 157 24.81 2.83 -27.37
N LEU A 158 24.50 3.45 -28.50
CA LEU A 158 24.39 2.81 -29.82
C LEU A 158 25.66 3.08 -30.64
N ASN A 159 26.41 2.02 -30.96
CA ASN A 159 27.53 2.08 -31.88
C ASN A 159 27.09 1.64 -33.27
N VAL A 160 27.41 2.43 -34.29
CA VAL A 160 27.10 2.13 -35.69
C VAL A 160 28.41 1.97 -36.45
N ARG A 161 28.59 0.82 -37.13
CA ARG A 161 29.78 0.54 -37.95
C ARG A 161 29.35 0.18 -39.38
N ILE A 162 30.00 0.81 -40.35
CA ILE A 162 29.92 0.46 -41.77
C ILE A 162 31.27 -0.16 -42.14
N SER A 163 31.27 -1.40 -42.63
CA SER A 163 32.46 -2.02 -43.22
C SER A 163 32.21 -2.26 -44.70
N GLU A 164 33.05 -1.66 -45.54
CA GLU A 164 33.14 -1.93 -46.96
C GLU A 164 34.30 -2.92 -47.16
N THR A 165 34.02 -4.06 -47.76
CA THR A 165 35.06 -4.99 -48.24
C THR A 165 35.25 -4.71 -49.73
N GLU A 166 36.46 -4.28 -50.11
CA GLU A 166 36.88 -4.19 -51.53
C GLU A 166 36.79 -5.55 -52.23
#